data_AF-A0A965LMF2-F1
#
_entry.id   AF-A0A965LMF2-F1
#
_cell.length_a   1.000
_cell.length_b   1.000
_cell.length_c   1.000
_cell.angle_alpha   90.00
_cell.angle_beta   90.00
_cell.angle_gamma   90.00
#
_symmetry.space_group_name_H-M   'P 1'
#
loop_
_entity.id
_entity.type
_entity.pdbx_description
1 polymer ?
#
loop_
_entity_poly.entity_id
_entity_poly.type
_entity_poly.pdbx_seq_one_letter_code
_entity_poly.pdbx_strand_id
1 'polypeptide(L)' 'DELASAAELVMGKSSGVPVAVVRGADETWFRNSDISELVRPPQEDLFR' A
#
# COMPACT_ATOMS: atom_id res chain seq x y z
N ASP A 1 1.05 2.36 -2.52
CA ASP A 1 1.20 0.90 -2.70
C ASP A 1 2.63 0.38 -2.59
N GLU A 2 3.62 1.27 -2.69
CA GLU A 2 5.05 1.02 -2.65
C GLU A 2 5.46 0.36 -1.33
N LEU A 3 5.06 0.97 -0.19
CA LEU A 3 5.33 0.43 1.15
C LEU A 3 4.63 -0.91 1.38
N ALA A 4 3.38 -1.06 0.90
CA ALA A 4 2.62 -2.30 1.02
C ALA A 4 3.29 -3.44 0.23
N SER A 5 3.76 -3.14 -0.98
CA SER A 5 4.45 -4.11 -1.84
C SER A 5 5.79 -4.55 -1.25
N ALA A 6 6.56 -3.62 -0.67
CA ALA A 6 7.80 -3.95 0.02
C ALA A 6 7.56 -4.79 1.29
N ALA A 7 6.52 -4.46 2.06
CA ALA A 7 6.10 -5.23 3.23
C ALA A 7 5.70 -6.67 2.84
N GLU A 8 4.92 -6.82 1.78
CA GLU A 8 4.47 -8.14 1.29
C GLU A 8 5.66 -9.02 0.86
N LEU A 9 6.70 -8.44 0.28
CA LEU A 9 7.90 -9.18 -0.12
C LEU A 9 8.59 -9.86 1.08
N VAL A 10 8.67 -9.18 2.23
CA VAL A 10 9.32 -9.71 3.44
C VAL A 10 8.38 -10.57 4.29
N MET A 11 7.07 -10.27 4.25
CA MET A 11 6.05 -11.13 4.87
C MET A 11 6.01 -12.50 4.18
N GLY A 12 6.18 -12.51 2.86
CA GLY A 12 6.11 -13.71 2.03
C GLY A 12 4.69 -14.29 1.98
N LYS A 13 4.39 -15.01 0.89
CA LYS A 13 3.01 -15.42 0.60
C LYS A 13 2.42 -16.42 1.59
N SER A 14 3.24 -17.37 2.07
CA SER A 14 2.77 -18.50 2.88
C SER A 14 3.70 -18.84 4.03
N SER A 15 4.61 -17.92 4.36
CA SER A 15 5.59 -18.03 5.45
C SER A 15 4.98 -17.81 6.84
N GLY A 16 3.69 -17.46 6.92
CA GLY A 16 3.01 -17.22 8.20
C GLY A 16 3.51 -15.99 8.94
N VAL A 17 4.09 -15.00 8.23
CA VAL A 17 4.51 -13.72 8.80
C VAL A 17 3.45 -12.66 8.47
N PRO A 18 2.57 -12.30 9.42
CA PRO A 18 1.40 -11.47 9.12
C PRO A 18 1.67 -9.96 9.20
N VAL A 19 2.85 -9.53 9.67
CA VAL A 19 3.17 -8.12 9.91
C VAL A 19 4.61 -7.83 9.53
N ALA A 20 4.84 -6.69 8.87
CA ALA A 20 6.14 -6.08 8.66
C ALA A 20 6.18 -4.66 9.25
N VAL A 21 7.32 -4.27 9.80
CA VAL A 21 7.53 -2.90 10.33
C VAL A 21 8.51 -2.17 9.42
N VAL A 22 8.07 -1.05 8.85
CA VAL A 22 8.91 -0.14 8.06
C VAL A 22 9.41 0.99 8.95
N ARG A 23 10.71 1.26 8.92
CA ARG A 23 11.35 2.35 9.67
C ARG A 23 12.08 3.29 8.71
N GLY A 24 12.13 4.58 9.05
CA GLY A 24 12.84 5.58 8.24
C GLY A 24 12.12 5.97 6.95
N ALA A 25 10.80 5.76 6.87
CA ALA A 25 10.00 6.34 5.80
C ALA A 25 9.93 7.87 5.96
N ASP A 26 9.83 8.58 4.84
CA ASP A 26 9.77 10.04 4.83
C ASP A 26 8.52 10.54 5.56
N GLU A 27 8.72 11.39 6.57
CA GLU A 27 7.64 11.91 7.40
C GLU A 27 6.64 12.76 6.61
N THR A 28 7.07 13.36 5.49
CA THR A 28 6.21 14.18 4.63
C THR A 28 5.13 13.37 3.91
N TRP A 29 5.26 12.04 3.88
CA TRP A 29 4.25 11.15 3.29
C TRP A 29 3.07 10.90 4.23
N PHE A 30 3.23 11.15 5.53
CA PHE A 30 2.18 10.89 6.51
C PHE A 30 1.16 12.01 6.53
N ARG A 31 -0.05 11.69 6.09
CA ARG A 31 -1.20 12.58 6.10
C ARG A 31 -2.48 11.81 6.41
N ASN A 32 -3.53 12.53 6.77
CA ASN A 32 -4.87 11.97 6.73
C ASN A 32 -5.24 11.72 5.26
N SER A 33 -5.56 10.47 4.94
CA SER A 33 -5.90 10.02 3.59
C SER A 33 -6.95 8.92 3.65
N ASP A 34 -7.73 8.78 2.57
CA ASP A 34 -8.74 7.74 2.42
C ASP A 34 -8.42 6.79 1.25
N ILE A 35 -8.94 5.55 1.31
CA ILE A 35 -8.79 4.57 0.22
C ILE A 35 -9.43 5.04 -1.09
N SER A 36 -10.47 5.89 -1.02
CA SER A 36 -11.14 6.45 -2.18
C SER A 36 -10.21 7.24 -3.09
N GLU A 37 -9.10 7.77 -2.55
CA GLU A 37 -8.10 8.49 -3.33
C GLU A 37 -7.27 7.58 -4.26
N LEU A 38 -7.21 6.27 -3.96
CA LEU A 38 -6.53 5.26 -4.80
C LEU A 38 -7.47 4.62 -5.83
N VAL A 39 -8.77 4.60 -5.55
CA VAL A 39 -9.76 3.95 -6.43
C VAL A 39 -10.17 4.90 -7.54
N ARG A 40 -9.88 4.52 -8.79
CA ARG A 40 -10.33 5.30 -9.96
C ARG A 40 -11.86 5.28 -10.11
N PRO A 41 -12.50 6.45 -10.35
CA PRO A 41 -13.91 6.51 -10.71
C PRO A 41 -14.21 5.69 -11.97
N PRO A 42 -15.41 5.09 -12.10
CA PRO A 42 -15.75 4.27 -13.25
C PRO A 42 -15.61 4.97 -14.60
N GLN A 43 -15.85 6.28 -14.65
CA GLN A 43 -15.74 7.09 -15.86
C GLN A 43 -14.28 7.30 -16.32
N GLU A 44 -13.31 7.11 -15.41
CA GLU A 44 -11.88 7.29 -15.65
C GLU A 44 -11.13 5.96 -15.78
N ASP A 45 -11.82 4.83 -15.56
CA ASP A 45 -11.24 3.49 -15.56
C ASP A 45 -11.46 2.78 -16.91
N LEU A 46 -10.55 3.02 -17.87
CA LEU A 46 -10.61 2.47 -19.23
C LEU A 46 -10.36 0.95 -19.33
N PHE A 47 -10.00 0.31 -18.22
CA PHE A 47 -9.58 -1.09 -18.18
C PHE A 47 -10.50 -1.96 -17.31
N ARG A 48 -11.59 -1.37 -16.80
CA ARG A 48 -12.60 -2.06 -16.00
C ARG A 48 -13.73 -2.58 -16.87
#